data_AF-A0A381X092-F1
#
_entry.id   AF-A0A381X092-F1
#
_cell.length_a   1.000
_cell.length_b   1.000
_cell.length_c   1.000
_cell.angle_alpha   90.00
_cell.angle_beta   90.00
_cell.angle_gamma   90.00
#
_symmetry.space_group_name_H-M   'P 1'
#
loop_
_entity.id
_entity.type
_entity.pdbx_description
1 polymer ?
#
loop_
_entity_poly.entity_id
_entity_poly.type
_entity_poly.pdbx_seq_one_letter_code
_entity_poly.pdbx_strand_id
1 'polypeptide(L)'
;FIPSNQVNHLKESFGLSPVFATELKGQKSYTSISKKSIPTYFKPEKSTNNFFKQAAVWALLIVGLGSAFYINEKNNLLEQQIAYEEEVRKQSIQKVQKAVFNFGSLPSLTVNVKMKEKKYFIIAGAFRISKNAKNLVLNLKEKGYDASRLALNEKGLNPVAFTSFSKRDDAVTELRIIQKKENKDAWIFESK
;
A
#
# COMPACT_ATOMS: atom_id res chain seq x y z
N PHE A 1 -3.01 -10.00 -51.31
CA PHE A 1 -2.80 -8.81 -50.44
C PHE A 1 -1.87 -7.87 -51.18
N ILE A 2 -2.21 -6.59 -51.32
CA ILE A 2 -1.41 -5.58 -52.03
C ILE A 2 -1.04 -4.50 -51.00
N PRO A 3 0.25 -4.32 -50.67
CA PRO A 3 0.66 -3.34 -49.66
C PRO A 3 0.46 -1.91 -50.17
N SER A 4 -0.07 -1.03 -49.32
CA SER A 4 -0.19 0.40 -49.60
C SER A 4 1.17 1.07 -49.39
N ASN A 5 1.77 1.59 -50.46
CA ASN A 5 3.07 2.29 -50.40
C ASN A 5 2.96 3.75 -49.92
N GLN A 6 1.81 4.15 -49.37
CA GLN A 6 1.55 5.54 -48.99
C GLN A 6 1.83 5.83 -47.51
N VAL A 7 1.89 4.80 -46.65
CA VAL A 7 1.98 4.97 -45.18
C VAL A 7 3.08 4.08 -44.61
N ASN A 8 4.01 4.67 -43.84
CA ASN A 8 5.04 3.94 -43.12
C ASN A 8 4.46 3.40 -41.80
N HIS A 9 4.46 2.08 -41.62
CA HIS A 9 3.93 1.41 -40.43
C HIS A 9 5.00 1.07 -39.37
N LEU A 10 6.24 1.54 -39.54
CA LEU A 10 7.31 1.35 -38.57
C LEU A 10 7.04 2.16 -37.29
N LYS A 11 7.06 1.48 -36.15
CA LYS A 11 6.86 2.08 -34.81
C LYS A 11 7.84 3.22 -34.52
N GLU A 12 9.06 3.12 -35.04
CA GLU A 12 10.15 4.08 -34.85
C GLU A 12 9.93 5.40 -35.60
N SER A 13 9.03 5.44 -36.59
CA SER A 13 8.73 6.64 -37.38
C SER A 13 7.48 7.40 -36.91
N PHE A 14 6.96 7.08 -35.73
CA PHE A 14 5.75 7.72 -35.19
C PHE A 14 5.98 9.23 -34.94
N GLY A 15 5.19 10.07 -35.61
CA GLY A 15 5.29 11.54 -35.51
C GLY A 15 6.16 12.21 -36.59
N LEU A 16 6.80 11.44 -37.48
CA LEU A 16 7.54 11.99 -38.61
C LEU A 16 6.62 12.15 -39.85
N SER A 17 6.91 13.15 -40.69
CA SER A 17 6.19 13.35 -41.95
C SER A 17 6.55 12.25 -42.97
N PRO A 18 5.59 11.76 -43.77
CA PRO A 18 5.84 10.69 -44.74
C PRO A 18 6.79 11.16 -45.85
N VAL A 19 7.72 10.28 -46.25
CA VAL A 19 8.68 10.52 -47.34
C VAL A 19 8.44 9.48 -48.44
N PHE A 20 8.23 9.95 -49.67
CA PHE A 20 7.96 9.08 -50.83
C PHE A 20 9.26 8.80 -51.59
N ALA A 21 9.74 7.56 -51.52
CA ALA A 21 10.86 7.11 -52.35
C ALA A 21 10.33 6.64 -53.71
N THR A 22 10.78 7.28 -54.79
CA THR A 22 10.56 6.77 -56.15
C THR A 22 11.71 5.82 -56.48
N GLU A 23 11.40 4.55 -56.72
CA GLU A 23 12.38 3.60 -57.23
C GLU A 23 12.70 3.97 -58.68
N LEU A 24 13.92 4.45 -58.93
CA LEU A 24 14.40 4.64 -60.30
C LEU A 24 14.59 3.25 -60.92
N LYS A 25 13.56 2.75 -61.62
CA LYS A 25 13.71 1.62 -62.54
C LYS A 25 14.63 2.07 -63.66
N GLY A 26 15.93 1.85 -63.46
CA GLY A 26 16.94 2.03 -64.48
C GLY A 26 16.54 1.20 -65.69
N GLN A 27 16.07 1.86 -66.74
CA GLN A 27 16.11 1.29 -68.08
C GLN A 27 17.59 1.07 -68.39
N LYS A 28 18.05 -0.16 -68.27
CA LYS A 28 19.29 -0.57 -68.92
C LYS A 28 18.99 -0.54 -70.42
N SER A 29 19.18 0.61 -71.04
CA SER A 29 19.26 0.70 -72.49
C SER A 29 20.53 -0.03 -72.91
N TYR A 30 20.39 -1.32 -73.17
CA TYR A 30 21.38 -2.10 -73.90
C TYR A 30 21.32 -1.66 -75.37
N THR A 31 21.87 -0.48 -75.66
CA THR A 31 22.23 -0.11 -77.02
C THR A 31 23.70 -0.45 -77.21
N SER A 32 23.89 -1.47 -78.03
CA SER A 32 25.15 -1.93 -78.58
C SER A 32 26.00 -0.78 -79.14
N ILE A 33 26.91 -0.27 -78.32
CA ILE A 33 28.08 0.45 -78.82
C ILE A 33 29.23 -0.55 -78.78
N SER A 34 29.65 -0.92 -79.99
CA SER A 34 30.85 -1.66 -80.32
C SER A 34 32.00 -1.31 -79.37
N LYS A 35 32.33 -2.24 -78.46
CA LYS A 35 33.58 -2.21 -77.70
C LYS A 35 34.70 -2.55 -78.67
N LYS A 36 35.30 -1.53 -79.27
CA LYS A 36 36.63 -1.64 -79.86
C LYS A 36 37.56 -2.17 -78.76
N SER A 37 38.01 -3.41 -78.87
CA SER A 37 38.92 -4.02 -77.91
C SER A 37 40.24 -3.26 -77.95
N ILE A 38 40.51 -2.51 -76.90
CA ILE A 38 41.81 -1.94 -76.64
C ILE A 38 42.72 -3.13 -76.32
N PRO A 39 43.92 -3.25 -76.91
CA PRO A 39 44.83 -4.33 -76.56
C PRO A 39 45.18 -4.30 -75.07
N THR A 40 44.87 -5.39 -74.38
CA THR A 40 45.17 -5.58 -72.96
C THR A 40 46.67 -5.87 -72.81
N TYR A 41 47.49 -4.83 -72.67
CA TYR A 41 48.92 -4.97 -72.40
C TYR A 41 49.28 -5.20 -70.93
N PHE A 42 48.29 -5.37 -70.06
CA PHE A 42 48.53 -5.68 -68.66
C PHE A 42 47.69 -6.88 -68.23
N LYS A 43 48.32 -8.05 -68.19
CA LYS A 43 47.94 -9.10 -67.25
C LYS A 43 48.70 -8.79 -65.96
N PRO A 44 48.06 -8.23 -64.92
CA PRO A 44 48.73 -8.09 -63.64
C PRO A 44 49.04 -9.49 -63.14
N GLU A 45 50.32 -9.83 -63.09
CA GLU A 45 50.77 -10.97 -62.31
C GLU A 45 50.41 -10.66 -60.86
N LYS A 46 49.43 -11.39 -60.31
CA LYS A 46 49.00 -11.22 -58.92
C LYS A 46 50.10 -11.76 -58.01
N SER A 47 51.13 -10.96 -57.79
CA SER A 47 52.05 -11.13 -56.67
C SER A 47 51.29 -10.76 -55.40
N THR A 48 50.47 -11.69 -54.90
CA THR A 48 49.91 -11.52 -53.56
C THR A 48 50.98 -11.96 -52.59
N ASN A 49 51.71 -11.00 -52.02
CA ASN A 49 52.53 -11.26 -50.85
C ASN A 49 51.62 -11.74 -49.72
N ASN A 50 51.59 -13.06 -49.50
CA ASN A 50 50.74 -13.70 -48.49
C ASN A 50 51.08 -13.23 -47.06
N PHE A 51 52.21 -12.54 -46.86
CA PHE A 51 52.59 -11.90 -45.61
C PHE A 51 51.55 -10.89 -45.11
N PHE A 52 50.97 -10.05 -45.98
CA PHE A 52 49.94 -9.09 -45.54
C PHE A 52 48.64 -9.79 -45.11
N LYS A 53 48.30 -10.91 -45.76
CA LYS A 53 47.14 -11.73 -45.37
C LYS A 53 47.37 -12.38 -44.00
N GLN A 54 48.56 -12.93 -43.77
CA GLN A 54 48.94 -13.52 -42.48
C GLN A 54 49.02 -12.46 -41.37
N ALA A 55 49.61 -11.30 -41.65
CA ALA A 55 49.67 -10.17 -40.72
C ALA A 55 48.27 -9.68 -40.32
N ALA A 56 47.33 -9.60 -41.26
CA ALA A 56 45.95 -9.25 -40.96
C ALA A 56 45.26 -10.28 -40.04
N VAL A 57 45.49 -11.57 -40.25
CA VAL A 57 44.98 -12.64 -39.38
C VAL A 57 45.55 -12.52 -37.96
N TRP A 58 46.86 -12.32 -37.84
CA TRP A 58 47.50 -12.12 -36.53
C TRP A 58 47.04 -10.85 -35.84
N ALA A 59 46.87 -9.74 -36.57
CA ALA A 59 46.37 -8.50 -36.02
C ALA A 59 44.94 -8.67 -35.46
N LEU A 60 44.05 -9.35 -36.19
CA LEU A 60 42.70 -9.63 -35.72
C LEU A 60 42.68 -10.56 -34.50
N LEU A 61 43.56 -11.55 -34.44
CA LEU A 61 43.71 -12.43 -33.27
C LEU A 61 44.19 -11.66 -32.03
N ILE A 62 45.21 -10.80 -32.18
CA ILE A 62 45.74 -9.99 -31.07
C ILE A 62 44.68 -9.02 -30.57
N VAL A 63 43.97 -8.34 -31.48
CA VAL A 63 42.88 -7.42 -31.10
C VAL A 63 41.72 -8.17 -30.46
N GLY A 64 41.33 -9.33 -30.98
CA GLY A 64 40.26 -10.16 -30.42
C GLY A 64 40.59 -10.68 -29.03
N LEU A 65 41.79 -11.24 -28.82
CA LEU A 65 42.23 -11.74 -27.53
C LEU A 65 42.46 -10.60 -26.52
N GLY A 66 43.07 -9.50 -26.96
CA GLY A 66 43.31 -8.32 -26.12
C GLY A 66 42.02 -7.65 -25.64
N SER A 67 41.02 -7.54 -26.52
CA SER A 67 39.70 -7.01 -26.16
C SER A 67 38.94 -7.93 -25.20
N ALA A 68 38.96 -9.25 -25.43
CA ALA A 68 38.34 -10.22 -24.53
C ALA A 68 38.95 -10.18 -23.11
N PHE A 69 40.29 -10.12 -23.02
CA PHE A 69 40.99 -10.02 -21.74
C PHE A 69 40.65 -8.72 -21.01
N TYR A 70 40.62 -7.59 -21.73
CA TYR A 70 40.25 -6.29 -21.16
C TYR A 70 38.81 -6.27 -20.62
N ILE A 71 37.86 -6.84 -21.36
CA ILE A 71 36.45 -6.92 -20.95
C ILE A 71 36.31 -7.80 -19.70
N ASN A 72 37.02 -8.93 -19.63
CA ASN A 72 36.97 -9.83 -18.48
C ASN A 72 37.44 -9.15 -17.18
N GLU A 73 38.55 -8.41 -17.24
CA GLU A 73 39.07 -7.69 -16.08
C GLU A 73 38.10 -6.59 -15.60
N LYS A 74 37.48 -5.86 -16.54
CA LYS A 74 36.48 -4.84 -16.21
C LYS A 74 35.20 -5.44 -15.62
N ASN A 75 34.77 -6.59 -16.12
CA ASN A 75 33.59 -7.28 -15.60
C ASN A 75 33.80 -7.72 -14.15
N ASN A 76 34.98 -8.27 -13.79
CA ASN A 76 35.28 -8.64 -12.41
C ASN A 76 35.21 -7.45 -11.44
N LEU A 77 35.76 -6.29 -11.83
CA LEU A 77 35.69 -5.09 -11.00
C LEU A 77 34.26 -4.57 -10.84
N LEU A 78 33.47 -4.62 -11.92
CA LEU A 78 32.07 -4.22 -11.91
C LEU A 78 31.22 -5.16 -11.06
N GLU A 79 31.44 -6.48 -11.14
CA GLU A 79 30.78 -7.46 -10.29
C GLU A 79 31.11 -7.26 -8.81
N GLN A 80 32.38 -6.97 -8.49
CA GLN A 80 32.79 -6.69 -7.11
C GLN A 80 32.13 -5.42 -6.56
N GLN A 81 32.01 -4.37 -7.37
CA GLN A 81 31.29 -3.14 -7.00
C GLN A 81 29.81 -3.41 -6.74
N ILE A 82 29.14 -4.15 -7.63
CA ILE A 82 27.73 -4.51 -7.48
C ILE A 82 27.52 -5.36 -6.21
N ALA A 83 28.38 -6.35 -5.97
CA ALA A 83 28.30 -7.19 -4.78
C ALA A 83 28.44 -6.36 -3.49
N TYR A 84 29.39 -5.41 -3.47
CA TYR A 84 29.58 -4.50 -2.33
C TYR A 84 28.35 -3.61 -2.09
N GLU A 85 27.79 -3.02 -3.15
CA GLU A 85 26.57 -2.19 -3.05
C GLU A 85 25.37 -2.99 -2.53
N GLU A 86 25.22 -4.24 -2.98
CA GLU A 86 24.19 -5.14 -2.48
C GLU A 86 24.35 -5.44 -0.99
N GLU A 87 25.58 -5.69 -0.53
CA GLU A 87 25.86 -5.94 0.88
C GLU A 87 25.51 -4.72 1.75
N VAL A 88 25.94 -3.52 1.34
CA VAL A 88 25.62 -2.26 2.03
C VAL A 88 24.11 -2.04 2.06
N ARG A 89 23.40 -2.30 0.96
CA ARG A 89 21.94 -2.21 0.89
C ARG A 89 21.29 -3.21 1.86
N LYS A 90 21.72 -4.48 1.87
CA LYS A 90 21.21 -5.50 2.79
C LYS A 90 21.41 -5.10 4.26
N GLN A 91 22.58 -4.57 4.60
CA GLN A 91 22.87 -4.06 5.95
C GLN A 91 21.95 -2.90 6.34
N SER A 92 21.72 -1.95 5.42
CA SER A 92 20.81 -0.83 5.66
C SER A 92 19.37 -1.29 5.92
N ILE A 93 18.87 -2.25 5.13
CA ILE A 93 17.55 -2.84 5.29
C ILE A 93 17.45 -3.57 6.64
N GLN A 94 18.46 -4.36 7.01
CA GLN A 94 18.51 -5.03 8.31
C GLN A 94 18.50 -4.05 9.47
N LYS A 95 19.22 -2.92 9.37
CA LYS A 95 19.19 -1.85 10.38
C LYS A 95 17.80 -1.25 10.53
N VAL A 96 17.12 -0.97 9.42
CA VAL A 96 15.75 -0.43 9.44
C VAL A 96 14.75 -1.45 9.98
N GLN A 97 14.84 -2.72 9.59
CA GLN A 97 13.97 -3.78 10.11
C GLN A 97 14.13 -4.01 11.62
N LYS A 98 15.35 -3.87 12.13
CA LYS A 98 15.65 -4.00 13.57
C LYS A 98 15.42 -2.71 14.36
N ALA A 99 15.09 -1.60 13.69
CA ALA A 99 14.78 -0.35 14.38
C ALA A 99 13.42 -0.48 15.07
N VAL A 100 13.44 -0.72 16.37
CA VAL A 100 12.25 -0.61 17.21
C VAL A 100 11.94 0.88 17.36
N PHE A 101 10.86 1.34 16.72
CA PHE A 101 10.42 2.72 16.84
C PHE A 101 9.78 2.92 18.22
N ASN A 102 10.59 3.37 19.19
CA ASN A 102 10.11 3.69 20.52
C ASN A 102 9.46 5.08 20.49
N PHE A 103 8.13 5.11 20.41
CA PHE A 103 7.34 6.35 20.46
C PHE A 103 7.21 6.94 21.88
N GLY A 104 7.90 6.36 22.87
CA GLY A 104 7.74 6.70 24.28
C GLY A 104 6.41 6.17 24.86
N SER A 105 6.09 6.58 26.07
CA SER A 105 4.76 6.36 26.64
C SER A 105 3.79 7.39 26.09
N LEU A 106 2.63 6.91 25.60
CA LEU A 106 1.53 7.80 25.25
C LEU A 106 1.08 8.57 26.50
N PRO A 107 0.79 9.88 26.40
CA PRO A 107 0.28 10.63 27.53
C PRO A 107 -1.06 10.05 28.00
N SER A 108 -1.27 9.96 29.32
CA SER A 108 -2.55 9.50 29.85
C SER A 108 -3.63 10.55 29.59
N LEU A 109 -4.70 10.12 28.92
CA LEU A 109 -5.85 10.97 28.64
C LEU A 109 -6.77 10.99 29.88
N THR A 110 -6.68 12.03 30.68
CA THR A 110 -7.61 12.25 31.80
C THR A 110 -8.87 12.95 31.28
N VAL A 111 -9.88 12.17 30.91
CA VAL A 111 -11.20 12.72 30.52
C VAL A 111 -11.96 13.11 31.79
N ASN A 112 -12.05 14.42 32.05
CA ASN A 112 -12.81 14.93 33.19
C ASN A 112 -14.30 15.03 32.81
N VAL A 113 -15.02 13.91 32.92
CA VAL A 113 -16.47 13.89 32.69
C VAL A 113 -17.17 14.54 33.89
N LYS A 114 -17.75 15.73 33.68
CA LYS A 114 -18.72 16.30 34.63
C LYS A 114 -19.99 15.45 34.60
N MET A 115 -20.03 14.40 35.42
CA MET A 115 -21.24 13.62 35.63
C MET A 115 -22.30 14.55 36.21
N LYS A 116 -23.37 14.79 35.47
CA LYS A 116 -24.52 15.52 36.00
C LYS A 116 -25.07 14.72 37.18
N GLU A 117 -25.27 15.39 38.30
CA GLU A 117 -25.83 14.76 39.48
C GLU A 117 -27.20 14.14 39.13
N LYS A 118 -27.36 12.89 39.53
CA LYS A 118 -28.61 12.13 39.36
C LYS A 118 -29.53 12.50 40.51
N LYS A 119 -30.66 13.15 40.20
CA LYS A 119 -31.59 13.69 41.22
C LYS A 119 -32.86 12.85 41.36
N TYR A 120 -33.32 12.24 40.26
CA TYR A 120 -34.58 11.50 40.21
C TYR A 120 -34.30 10.01 40.04
N PHE A 121 -34.86 9.19 40.91
CA PHE A 121 -34.67 7.73 40.92
C PHE A 121 -36.02 7.04 40.78
N ILE A 122 -36.14 6.09 39.85
CA ILE A 122 -37.37 5.29 39.71
C ILE A 122 -37.22 4.08 40.61
N ILE A 123 -37.96 4.03 41.71
CA ILE A 123 -37.87 3.00 42.72
C ILE A 123 -38.69 1.77 42.34
N ALA A 124 -38.04 0.60 42.37
CA ALA A 124 -38.65 -0.71 42.20
C ALA A 124 -39.23 -1.28 43.51
N GLY A 125 -38.66 -0.89 44.65
CA GLY A 125 -39.10 -1.33 45.97
C GLY A 125 -38.15 -0.88 47.08
N ALA A 126 -38.53 -1.12 48.34
CA ALA A 126 -37.70 -0.81 49.51
C ALA A 126 -37.75 -1.93 50.54
N PHE A 127 -36.59 -2.39 51.01
CA PHE A 127 -36.47 -3.59 51.85
C PHE A 127 -35.79 -3.31 53.19
N ARG A 128 -36.30 -3.91 54.27
CA ARG A 128 -35.61 -3.91 55.57
C ARG A 128 -34.30 -4.72 55.51
N ILE A 129 -34.34 -5.88 54.85
CA ILE A 129 -33.19 -6.78 54.75
C ILE A 129 -32.34 -6.42 53.52
N SER A 130 -31.09 -6.04 53.74
CA SER A 130 -30.15 -5.64 52.68
C SER A 130 -29.91 -6.75 51.63
N LYS A 131 -29.95 -8.02 52.03
CA LYS A 131 -29.84 -9.18 51.12
C LYS A 131 -30.97 -9.19 50.06
N ASN A 132 -32.20 -8.87 50.45
CA ASN A 132 -33.34 -8.83 49.52
C ASN A 132 -33.19 -7.68 48.52
N ALA A 133 -32.73 -6.51 48.98
CA ALA A 133 -32.42 -5.39 48.10
C ALA A 133 -31.31 -5.76 47.09
N LYS A 134 -30.25 -6.44 47.55
CA LYS A 134 -29.15 -6.89 46.67
C LYS A 134 -29.64 -7.88 45.61
N ASN A 135 -30.48 -8.85 45.99
CA ASN A 135 -31.06 -9.82 45.06
C ASN A 135 -31.91 -9.13 43.99
N LEU A 136 -32.73 -8.14 44.37
CA LEU A 136 -33.52 -7.38 43.40
C LEU A 136 -32.63 -6.58 42.45
N VAL A 137 -31.58 -5.91 42.95
CA VAL A 137 -30.61 -5.19 42.09
C VAL A 137 -29.99 -6.13 41.05
N LEU A 138 -29.58 -7.34 41.46
CA LEU A 138 -29.01 -8.32 40.53
C LEU A 138 -30.00 -8.73 39.44
N ASN A 139 -31.24 -9.07 39.83
CA ASN A 139 -32.30 -9.42 38.89
C ASN A 139 -32.58 -8.29 37.88
N LEU A 140 -32.64 -7.04 38.34
CA LEU A 140 -32.86 -5.89 37.47
C LEU A 140 -31.68 -5.63 36.53
N LYS A 141 -30.43 -5.87 36.98
CA LYS A 141 -29.25 -5.79 36.11
C LYS A 141 -29.23 -6.88 35.05
N GLU A 142 -29.62 -8.11 35.40
CA GLU A 142 -29.79 -9.21 34.43
C GLU A 142 -30.83 -8.88 33.37
N LYS A 143 -31.88 -8.13 33.73
CA LYS A 143 -32.89 -7.60 32.79
C LYS A 143 -32.43 -6.39 31.97
N GLY A 144 -31.21 -5.88 32.21
CA GLY A 144 -30.61 -4.78 31.45
C GLY A 144 -30.88 -3.38 31.98
N TYR A 145 -31.38 -3.21 33.21
CA TYR A 145 -31.56 -1.90 33.83
C TYR A 145 -30.28 -1.42 34.55
N ASP A 146 -30.03 -0.10 34.61
CA ASP A 146 -28.98 0.53 35.45
C ASP A 146 -29.40 0.56 36.93
N ALA A 147 -29.72 -0.60 37.46
CA ALA A 147 -30.31 -0.74 38.78
C ALA A 147 -29.27 -0.49 39.87
N SER A 148 -29.66 0.29 40.87
CA SER A 148 -28.79 0.70 41.97
C SER A 148 -29.53 0.70 43.30
N ARG A 149 -28.78 0.42 44.37
CA ARG A 149 -29.29 0.53 45.74
C ARG A 149 -28.99 1.92 46.27
N LEU A 150 -30.00 2.61 46.77
CA LEU A 150 -29.87 3.91 47.42
C LEU A 150 -29.43 3.75 48.88
N ALA A 151 -29.02 4.86 49.50
CA ALA A 151 -28.74 4.91 50.94
C ALA A 151 -29.99 4.54 51.75
N LEU A 152 -29.79 4.14 53.01
CA LEU A 152 -30.92 3.87 53.90
C LEU A 152 -31.78 5.14 54.02
N ASN A 153 -33.09 4.96 53.83
CA ASN A 153 -34.04 6.04 54.07
C ASN A 153 -34.19 6.31 55.58
N GLU A 154 -34.81 7.43 55.97
CA GLU A 154 -35.07 7.80 57.37
C GLU A 154 -35.80 6.70 58.16
N LYS A 155 -36.55 5.85 57.44
CA LYS A 155 -37.29 4.69 57.98
C LYS A 155 -36.46 3.41 58.12
N GLY A 156 -35.15 3.46 57.87
CA GLY A 156 -34.24 2.29 57.94
C GLY A 156 -34.46 1.26 56.81
N LEU A 157 -35.02 1.67 55.68
CA LEU A 157 -35.26 0.81 54.51
C LEU A 157 -34.20 1.02 53.45
N ASN A 158 -33.84 -0.05 52.74
CA ASN A 158 -32.92 -0.05 51.60
C ASN A 158 -33.73 0.08 50.29
N PRO A 159 -33.79 1.26 49.66
CA PRO A 159 -34.52 1.47 48.41
C PRO A 159 -33.70 0.92 47.25
N VAL A 160 -34.38 0.34 46.27
CA VAL A 160 -33.80 -0.17 45.02
C VAL A 160 -34.40 0.61 43.87
N ALA A 161 -33.56 1.23 43.04
CA ALA A 161 -33.98 1.95 41.85
C ALA A 161 -33.77 1.09 40.59
N PHE A 162 -34.70 1.17 39.64
CA PHE A 162 -34.54 0.66 38.27
C PHE A 162 -33.48 1.46 37.51
N THR A 163 -33.57 2.78 37.58
CA THR A 163 -32.68 3.71 36.89
C THR A 163 -32.75 5.10 37.55
N SER A 164 -31.91 6.02 37.11
CA SER A 164 -31.70 7.33 37.70
C SER A 164 -31.47 8.40 36.63
N PHE A 165 -32.03 9.59 36.83
CA PHE A 165 -32.06 10.68 35.86
C PHE A 165 -31.72 12.02 36.52
N SER A 166 -31.17 12.94 35.73
CA SER A 166 -30.96 14.33 36.17
C SER A 166 -32.18 15.22 35.98
N LYS A 167 -33.04 14.93 34.99
CA LYS A 167 -34.27 15.71 34.71
C LYS A 167 -35.51 14.93 35.13
N ARG A 168 -36.50 15.67 35.65
CA ARG A 168 -37.78 15.10 36.09
C ARG A 168 -38.60 14.53 34.94
N ASP A 169 -38.64 15.23 33.81
CA ASP A 169 -39.48 14.85 32.65
C ASP A 169 -39.03 13.51 32.04
N ASP A 170 -37.72 13.29 31.96
CA ASP A 170 -37.12 12.03 31.50
C ASP A 170 -37.53 10.88 32.45
N ALA A 171 -37.45 11.12 33.76
CA ALA A 171 -37.85 10.14 34.77
C ALA A 171 -39.35 9.81 34.71
N VAL A 172 -40.23 10.79 34.50
CA VAL A 172 -41.68 10.57 34.41
C VAL A 172 -42.03 9.77 33.16
N THR A 173 -41.35 10.05 32.05
CA THR A 173 -41.56 9.31 30.79
C THR A 173 -41.18 7.84 30.96
N GLU A 174 -39.98 7.59 31.51
CA GLU A 174 -39.50 6.23 31.74
C GLU A 174 -40.33 5.49 32.80
N LEU A 175 -40.76 6.18 33.85
CA LEU A 175 -41.63 5.61 34.89
C LEU A 175 -42.89 5.00 34.28
N ARG A 176 -43.55 5.70 33.35
CA ARG A 176 -44.77 5.21 32.71
C ARG A 176 -44.53 3.93 31.89
N ILE A 177 -43.34 3.81 31.29
CA ILE A 177 -42.94 2.62 30.53
C ILE A 177 -42.72 1.45 31.50
N ILE A 178 -41.94 1.67 32.57
CA ILE A 178 -41.66 0.68 33.61
C ILE A 178 -42.95 0.22 34.30
N GLN A 179 -43.87 1.13 34.60
CA GLN A 179 -45.16 0.79 35.21
C GLN A 179 -46.03 -0.11 34.34
N LYS A 180 -46.00 0.09 33.02
CA LYS A 180 -46.76 -0.74 32.08
C LYS A 180 -46.12 -2.09 31.84
N LYS A 181 -44.78 -2.14 31.79
CA LYS A 181 -44.02 -3.32 31.36
C LYS A 181 -43.64 -4.24 32.52
N GLU A 182 -43.19 -3.67 33.63
CA GLU A 182 -42.42 -4.40 34.65
C GLU A 182 -43.06 -4.33 36.04
N ASN A 183 -43.34 -3.12 36.54
CA ASN A 183 -43.84 -2.92 37.91
C ASN A 183 -44.77 -1.71 38.02
N LYS A 184 -46.08 -1.97 38.12
CA LYS A 184 -47.13 -0.95 38.28
C LYS A 184 -46.95 -0.06 39.50
N ASP A 185 -46.31 -0.57 40.55
CA ASP A 185 -46.09 0.13 41.82
C ASP A 185 -44.78 0.92 41.87
N ALA A 186 -44.06 0.99 40.74
CA ALA A 186 -42.89 1.84 40.63
C ALA A 186 -43.27 3.32 40.87
N TRP A 187 -42.39 4.06 41.53
CA TRP A 187 -42.59 5.45 41.90
C TRP A 187 -41.28 6.23 41.82
N ILE A 188 -41.36 7.56 41.63
CA ILE A 188 -40.17 8.41 41.59
C ILE A 188 -39.82 8.87 43.00
N PHE A 189 -38.54 8.74 43.33
CA PHE A 189 -37.91 9.33 44.50
C PHE A 189 -36.98 10.46 44.04
N GLU A 190 -37.18 11.66 44.60
CA GLU A 190 -36.30 12.80 44.38
C GLU A 190 -35.31 12.88 45.54
N SER A 191 -34.01 12.75 45.23
CA SER A 191 -32.97 13.06 46.20
C SER A 191 -32.92 14.57 46.41
N LYS A 192 -32.85 14.97 47.68
CA LYS A 192 -32.51 16.35 48.05
C LYS A 192 -31.06 16.65 47.71
#